data_AF-A0A662RTU4-F1
#
_entry.id   AF-A0A662RTU4-F1
#
_cell.length_a   1.000
_cell.length_b   1.000
_cell.length_c   1.000
_cell.angle_alpha   90.00
_cell.angle_beta   90.00
_cell.angle_gamma   90.00
#
_symmetry.space_group_name_H-M   'P 1'
#
loop_
_entity.id
_entity.type
_entity.pdbx_description
1 polymer ?
#
loop_
_entity_poly.entity_id
_entity_poly.type
_entity_poly.pdbx_seq_one_letter_code
_entity_poly.pdbx_strand_id
1 'polypeptide(L)'
;MGMAKICIEGESLSDVRRMLGEEPTIPSHLESVVNDVVKVLEAARRAREEDPRGRSKRMIARYAGIDDVAMVSDILQLLAHHKLVEKRTKGRWVAVV
;
A
#
# COMPACT_ATOMS: atom_id res chain seq x y z
N MET A 1 19.46 -37.50 -27.67
CA MET A 1 19.51 -36.78 -26.38
C MET A 1 18.20 -36.03 -26.22
N GLY A 2 17.28 -36.56 -25.41
CA GLY A 2 15.95 -35.96 -25.23
C GLY A 2 16.02 -34.81 -24.22
N MET A 3 15.51 -33.63 -24.61
CA MET A 3 15.27 -32.53 -23.68
C MET A 3 14.22 -32.96 -22.66
N ALA A 4 14.60 -33.00 -21.37
CA ALA A 4 13.63 -33.07 -20.30
C ALA A 4 12.88 -31.73 -20.23
N LYS A 5 11.59 -31.73 -20.59
CA LYS A 5 10.70 -30.61 -20.31
C LYS A 5 10.28 -30.72 -18.85
N ILE A 6 10.69 -29.74 -18.04
CA ILE A 6 10.13 -29.56 -16.70
C ILE A 6 8.75 -28.92 -16.90
N CYS A 7 7.69 -29.72 -16.75
CA CYS A 7 6.32 -29.21 -16.72
C CYS A 7 6.04 -28.70 -15.31
N ILE A 8 6.02 -27.38 -15.12
CA ILE A 8 5.61 -26.76 -13.87
C ILE A 8 4.11 -26.51 -13.98
N GLU A 9 3.31 -27.35 -13.33
CA GLU A 9 1.86 -27.18 -13.19
C GLU A 9 1.59 -26.15 -12.08
N GLY A 10 1.83 -24.87 -12.37
CA GLY A 10 1.31 -23.77 -11.56
C GLY A 10 -0.09 -23.42 -12.06
N GLU A 11 -1.09 -23.44 -11.18
CA GLU A 11 -2.49 -23.09 -11.51
C GLU A 11 -2.62 -21.61 -11.94
N SER A 12 -1.60 -20.79 -11.68
CA SER A 12 -1.47 -19.40 -12.11
C SER A 12 -0.01 -18.99 -12.41
N LEU A 13 0.19 -18.03 -13.32
CA LEU A 13 1.49 -17.38 -13.56
C LEU A 13 2.10 -16.77 -12.28
N SER A 14 1.27 -16.38 -11.30
CA SER A 14 1.75 -15.92 -9.99
C SER A 14 2.38 -17.05 -9.20
N ASP A 15 1.81 -18.26 -9.23
CA ASP A 15 2.36 -19.41 -8.50
C ASP A 15 3.72 -19.81 -9.07
N VAL A 16 3.87 -19.77 -10.40
CA VAL A 16 5.16 -20.02 -11.07
C VAL A 16 6.20 -18.98 -10.64
N ARG A 17 5.84 -17.67 -10.60
CA ARG A 17 6.75 -16.61 -10.13
C ARG A 17 7.14 -16.77 -8.66
N ARG A 18 6.20 -17.18 -7.81
CA ARG A 18 6.47 -17.50 -6.40
C ARG A 18 7.43 -18.67 -6.25
N MET A 19 7.21 -19.75 -7.01
CA MET A 19 8.10 -20.93 -7.02
C MET A 19 9.50 -20.61 -7.53
N LEU A 20 9.62 -19.68 -8.50
CA LEU A 20 10.89 -19.21 -9.03
C LEU A 20 11.57 -18.15 -8.15
N GLY A 21 10.94 -17.73 -7.04
CA GLY A 21 11.47 -16.65 -6.18
C GLY A 21 11.48 -15.27 -6.85
N GLU A 22 10.75 -15.12 -7.97
CA GLU A 22 10.63 -13.88 -8.74
C GLU A 22 9.53 -12.96 -8.17
N GLU A 23 8.66 -13.50 -7.32
CA GLU A 23 7.69 -12.70 -6.60
C GLU A 23 8.37 -12.04 -5.37
N PRO A 24 8.40 -10.70 -5.29
CA PRO A 24 9.04 -10.02 -4.18
C PRO A 24 8.31 -10.39 -2.88
N THR A 25 8.97 -11.18 -2.04
CA THR A 25 8.49 -11.48 -0.70
C THR A 25 8.78 -10.29 0.20
N ILE A 26 7.77 -9.86 0.97
CA ILE A 26 7.97 -8.85 2.00
C ILE A 26 8.82 -9.51 3.10
N PRO A 27 10.01 -8.98 3.43
CA PRO A 27 10.77 -9.48 4.57
C PRO A 27 9.90 -9.42 5.83
N SER A 28 9.87 -10.49 6.62
CA SER A 28 8.98 -10.60 7.79
C SER A 28 9.10 -9.43 8.78
N HIS A 29 10.29 -8.87 8.94
CA HIS A 29 10.53 -7.70 9.79
C HIS A 29 9.92 -6.39 9.26
N LEU A 30 9.47 -6.35 8.01
CA LEU A 30 8.81 -5.20 7.38
C LEU A 30 7.28 -5.37 7.25
N GLU A 31 6.72 -6.53 7.57
CA GLU A 31 5.28 -6.79 7.41
C GLU A 31 4.42 -5.76 8.16
N SER A 32 4.80 -5.39 9.38
CA SER A 32 4.09 -4.37 10.17
C SER A 32 4.08 -3.02 9.45
N VAL A 33 5.24 -2.59 8.95
CA VAL A 33 5.40 -1.32 8.23
C VAL A 33 4.57 -1.32 6.94
N VAL A 34 4.61 -2.41 6.17
CA VAL A 34 3.82 -2.53 4.95
C VAL A 34 2.32 -2.50 5.25
N ASN A 35 1.89 -3.21 6.31
CA ASN A 35 0.49 -3.18 6.74
C ASN A 35 0.03 -1.77 7.12
N ASP A 36 0.87 -1.00 7.80
CA ASP A 36 0.54 0.39 8.14
C ASP A 36 0.48 1.29 6.90
N VAL A 37 1.37 1.09 5.92
CA VAL A 37 1.30 1.80 4.61
C VAL A 37 -0.02 1.49 3.90
N VAL A 38 -0.43 0.22 3.86
CA VAL A 38 -1.69 -0.21 3.24
C VAL A 38 -2.88 0.44 3.95
N LYS A 39 -2.94 0.37 5.29
CA LYS A 39 -4.02 0.98 6.09
C LYS A 39 -4.14 2.48 5.85
N VAL A 40 -3.03 3.21 5.77
CA VAL A 40 -3.04 4.66 5.52
C VAL A 40 -3.54 4.96 4.09
N LEU A 41 -3.17 4.17 3.09
CA LEU A 41 -3.67 4.34 1.73
C LEU A 41 -5.17 4.07 1.63
N GLU A 42 -5.67 3.00 2.27
CA GLU A 42 -7.10 2.69 2.35
C GLU A 42 -7.88 3.78 3.08
N ALA A 43 -7.33 4.30 4.19
CA ALA A 43 -7.90 5.43 4.91
C ALA A 43 -8.00 6.69 4.02
N ALA A 44 -7.00 6.94 3.17
CA ALA A 44 -7.03 8.05 2.21
C ALA A 44 -8.04 7.84 1.08
N ARG A 45 -8.28 6.59 0.64
CA ARG A 45 -9.35 6.25 -0.32
C ARG A 45 -10.73 6.47 0.28
N ARG A 46 -10.98 5.94 1.48
CA ARG A 46 -12.22 6.20 2.23
C ARG A 46 -12.46 7.69 2.45
N ALA A 47 -11.41 8.44 2.78
CA ALA A 47 -11.51 9.89 2.96
C ALA A 47 -11.96 10.62 1.68
N ARG A 48 -11.55 10.14 0.50
CA ARG A 48 -11.98 10.66 -0.81
C ARG A 48 -13.45 10.34 -1.10
N GLU A 49 -13.89 9.13 -0.77
CA GLU A 49 -15.27 8.68 -0.97
C GLU A 49 -16.24 9.52 -0.13
N GLU A 50 -15.87 9.86 1.10
CA GLU A 50 -16.69 10.70 1.98
C GLU A 50 -16.63 12.20 1.63
N ASP A 51 -15.46 12.70 1.21
CA ASP A 51 -15.26 14.09 0.80
C ASP A 51 -14.23 14.13 -0.34
N PRO A 52 -14.62 14.55 -1.56
CA PRO A 52 -13.70 14.63 -2.70
C PRO A 52 -12.46 15.50 -2.47
N ARG A 53 -12.48 16.39 -1.46
CA ARG A 53 -11.34 17.22 -1.05
C ARG A 53 -10.38 16.49 -0.10
N GLY A 54 -10.63 15.23 0.24
CA GLY A 54 -9.86 14.44 1.20
C GLY A 54 -10.16 14.80 2.65
N ARG A 55 -9.36 14.35 3.61
CA ARG A 55 -9.53 14.64 5.05
C ARG A 55 -8.22 15.09 5.71
N SER A 56 -8.29 15.66 6.92
CA SER A 56 -7.08 16.05 7.66
C SER A 56 -6.26 14.83 8.08
N LYS A 57 -4.94 14.98 8.30
CA LYS A 57 -4.07 13.87 8.72
C LYS A 57 -4.55 13.14 9.98
N ARG A 58 -5.17 13.85 10.94
CA ARG A 58 -5.74 13.24 12.15
C ARG A 58 -6.93 12.33 11.86
N MET A 59 -7.76 12.70 10.89
CA MET A 59 -8.87 11.86 10.48
C MET A 59 -8.39 10.63 9.70
N ILE A 60 -7.37 10.80 8.85
CA ILE A 60 -6.72 9.65 8.18
C ILE A 60 -6.16 8.67 9.22
N ALA A 61 -5.45 9.17 10.24
CA ALA A 61 -4.93 8.33 11.33
C ALA A 61 -6.06 7.57 12.05
N ARG A 62 -7.18 8.24 12.32
CA ARG A 62 -8.38 7.60 12.91
C ARG A 62 -8.98 6.51 12.02
N TYR A 63 -9.05 6.72 10.71
CA TYR A 63 -9.54 5.71 9.77
C TYR A 63 -8.60 4.53 9.64
N ALA A 64 -7.29 4.78 9.68
CA ALA A 64 -6.26 3.74 9.66
C ALA A 64 -6.15 2.95 10.97
N GLY A 65 -6.75 3.46 12.07
CA GLY A 65 -6.62 2.87 13.40
C GLY A 65 -5.20 2.98 13.97
N ILE A 66 -4.50 4.06 13.65
CA ILE A 66 -3.11 4.32 14.06
C ILE A 66 -3.07 5.56 14.95
N ASP A 67 -2.57 5.42 16.17
CA ASP A 67 -2.50 6.50 17.15
C ASP A 67 -1.34 7.47 16.88
N ASP A 68 -0.23 6.98 16.30
CA ASP A 68 0.92 7.81 15.95
C ASP A 68 0.65 8.64 14.69
N VAL A 69 0.19 9.88 14.91
CA VAL A 69 -0.09 10.85 13.84
C VAL A 69 1.17 11.32 13.11
N ALA A 70 2.35 11.24 13.73
CA ALA A 70 3.61 11.58 13.08
C ALA A 70 3.98 10.50 12.06
N MET A 71 3.90 9.23 12.46
CA MET A 71 4.10 8.08 11.55
C MET A 71 3.12 8.13 10.36
N VAL A 72 1.84 8.41 10.61
CA VAL A 72 0.86 8.58 9.51
C VAL A 72 1.24 9.73 8.58
N SER A 73 1.79 10.81 9.13
CA SER A 73 2.28 11.94 8.32
C SER A 73 3.45 11.53 7.42
N ASP A 74 4.38 10.72 7.91
CA ASP A 74 5.53 10.26 7.15
C ASP A 74 5.11 9.27 6.06
N ILE A 75 4.19 8.35 6.37
CA ILE A 75 3.60 7.44 5.38
C ILE A 75 2.85 8.23 4.29
N LEU A 76 2.07 9.25 4.66
CA LEU A 76 1.39 10.10 3.68
C LEU A 76 2.37 10.85 2.76
N GLN A 77 3.51 11.29 3.29
CA GLN A 77 4.58 11.89 2.48
C GLN A 77 5.21 10.88 1.53
N LEU A 78 5.49 9.66 2.00
CA LEU A 78 5.99 8.56 1.17
C LEU A 78 5.00 8.25 0.03
N LEU A 79 3.73 8.06 0.35
CA LEU A 79 2.68 7.80 -0.65
C LEU A 79 2.53 8.96 -1.64
N ALA A 80 2.71 10.21 -1.19
CA ALA A 80 2.66 11.38 -2.07
C ALA A 80 3.86 11.47 -3.01
N HIS A 81 5.05 11.12 -2.53
CA HIS A 81 6.24 11.00 -3.35
C HIS A 81 6.02 10.00 -4.50
N HIS A 82 5.31 8.90 -4.24
CA HIS A 82 4.91 7.90 -5.24
C HIS A 82 3.59 8.21 -5.97
N LYS A 83 3.03 9.41 -5.81
CA LYS A 83 1.81 9.90 -6.49
C LYS A 83 0.55 9.07 -6.22
N LEU A 84 0.49 8.34 -5.10
CA LEU A 84 -0.68 7.56 -4.69
C LEU A 84 -1.67 8.41 -3.88
N VAL A 85 -1.18 9.43 -3.18
CA VAL A 85 -1.98 10.41 -2.44
C VAL A 85 -1.49 11.83 -2.75
N GLU A 86 -2.32 12.83 -2.46
CA GLU A 86 -1.97 14.24 -2.64
C GLU A 86 -2.38 15.06 -1.42
N LYS A 87 -1.51 16.01 -1.03
CA LYS A 87 -1.84 17.04 -0.05
C LYS A 87 -2.52 18.22 -0.74
N ARG A 88 -3.82 18.35 -0.50
CA ARG A 88 -4.66 19.47 -0.97
C ARG A 88 -4.56 20.67 -0.03
N THR A 89 -5.27 21.75 -0.40
CA THR A 89 -5.37 22.97 0.39
C THR A 89 -5.84 22.69 1.83
N LYS A 90 -5.41 23.54 2.77
CA LYS A 90 -5.72 23.43 4.21
C LYS A 90 -5.22 22.13 4.87
N GLY A 91 -4.22 21.47 4.29
CA GLY A 91 -3.59 20.28 4.88
C GLY A 91 -4.45 19.02 4.84
N ARG A 92 -5.37 18.94 3.86
CA ARG A 92 -6.18 17.75 3.61
C ARG A 92 -5.42 16.79 2.69
N TRP A 93 -5.64 15.49 2.89
CA TRP A 93 -5.02 14.41 2.15
C TRP A 93 -6.08 13.57 1.47
N VAL A 94 -5.83 13.21 0.21
CA VAL A 94 -6.76 12.46 -0.63
C VAL A 94 -6.00 11.42 -1.45
N ALA A 95 -6.57 10.23 -1.64
CA ALA A 95 -6.02 9.27 -2.60
C ALA A 95 -6.21 9.78 -4.04
N VAL A 96 -5.21 9.53 -4.89
CA VAL A 96 -5.26 9.89 -6.33
C VAL A 96 -5.58 8.65 -7.18
N VAL A 97 -5.26 7.46 -6.66
CA VAL A 97 -5.59 6.14 -7.22
C VAL A 97 -6.92 5.60 -6.71
#